data_AF-A0A1C9WUU7-F1
#
_entry.id   AF-A0A1C9WUU7-F1
#
_cell.length_a   1.000
_cell.length_b   1.000
_cell.length_c   1.000
_cell.angle_alpha   90.00
_cell.angle_beta   90.00
_cell.angle_gamma   90.00
#
_symmetry.space_group_name_H-M   'P 1'
#
loop_
_entity.id
_entity.type
_entity.pdbx_description
1 polymer ?
#
loop_
_entity_poly.entity_id
_entity_poly.type
_entity_poly.pdbx_seq_one_letter_code
_entity_poly.pdbx_strand_id
1 'polypeptide(L)'
;MAAGPAEAEEALLARKSHVAAVNRRFGRGLSIAGVTLVALCLAVLFGGGLVLTWVDQRVAAGVGRDRFDGLAGIAMGSLAALPAIILLFAMCCLIPGEQLRRGWMAPSSTLQKAPLSMASMVSEFRVLGFGWHLLWSTIGLVVSALLSGIPVVSWFTGAWPETVSDDYGFSGLWMIYGSIALGITIASFASLIKKFGWLRQYRIRGEAISDGGPGKTFWRWVNYRWRFDLWLSGVGGVLLGFSPTVLSEAVGPYGSVDALSAELPDFIRLAGSGVLLVSLGIAAALNFWRAGEPLGSAESAA
;
A
#
# COMPACT_ATOMS: atom_id res chain seq x y z
N MET A 1 -38.36 -39.48 -10.53
CA MET A 1 -38.30 -38.66 -11.76
C MET A 1 -37.08 -37.77 -11.64
N ALA A 2 -36.11 -37.89 -12.55
CA ALA A 2 -34.97 -36.97 -12.58
C ALA A 2 -35.47 -35.59 -13.02
N ALA A 3 -34.99 -34.53 -12.36
CA ALA A 3 -35.30 -33.16 -12.74
C ALA A 3 -34.93 -32.93 -14.20
N GLY A 4 -35.78 -32.21 -14.94
CA GLY A 4 -35.50 -31.88 -16.34
C GLY A 4 -34.22 -31.03 -16.47
N PRO A 5 -33.53 -31.04 -17.61
CA PRO A 5 -32.31 -30.24 -17.82
C PRO A 5 -32.52 -28.73 -17.55
N ALA A 6 -33.72 -28.21 -17.81
CA ALA A 6 -34.09 -26.83 -17.48
C ALA A 6 -34.18 -26.57 -15.96
N GLU A 7 -34.74 -27.51 -15.20
CA GLU A 7 -34.83 -27.41 -13.73
C GLU A 7 -33.43 -27.49 -13.10
N ALA A 8 -32.53 -28.30 -13.67
CA ALA A 8 -31.14 -28.40 -13.22
C ALA A 8 -30.36 -27.09 -13.49
N GLU A 9 -30.58 -26.46 -14.64
CA GLU A 9 -29.97 -25.16 -14.97
C GLU A 9 -30.48 -24.04 -14.06
N GLU A 10 -31.80 -23.99 -13.83
CA GLU A 10 -32.41 -23.02 -12.90
C GLU A 10 -31.87 -23.20 -11.47
N ALA A 11 -31.79 -24.44 -10.98
CA ALA A 11 -31.22 -24.75 -9.67
C ALA A 11 -29.73 -24.34 -9.57
N LEU A 12 -28.96 -24.52 -10.64
CA LEU A 12 -27.55 -24.08 -10.69
C LEU A 12 -27.43 -22.56 -10.65
N LEU A 13 -28.28 -21.84 -11.39
CA LEU A 13 -28.31 -20.37 -11.40
C LEU A 13 -28.74 -19.82 -10.04
N ALA A 14 -29.74 -20.41 -9.40
CA ALA A 14 -30.18 -20.07 -8.05
C ALA A 14 -29.06 -20.30 -7.02
N ARG A 15 -28.32 -21.41 -7.13
CA ARG A 15 -27.16 -21.68 -6.27
C ARG A 15 -26.05 -20.64 -6.48
N LYS A 16 -25.72 -20.30 -7.73
CA LYS A 16 -24.69 -19.30 -8.04
C LYS A 16 -25.06 -17.92 -7.50
N SER A 17 -26.33 -17.50 -7.66
CA SER A 17 -26.79 -16.20 -7.17
C SER A 17 -26.78 -16.14 -5.64
N HIS A 18 -27.17 -17.23 -4.97
CA HIS A 18 -27.11 -17.37 -3.51
C HIS A 18 -25.66 -17.28 -3.00
N VAL A 19 -24.74 -18.05 -3.56
CA VAL A 19 -23.31 -18.01 -3.19
C VAL A 19 -22.71 -16.62 -3.41
N ALA A 20 -23.03 -15.97 -4.53
CA ALA A 20 -22.58 -14.60 -4.79
C ALA A 20 -23.13 -13.60 -3.76
N ALA A 21 -24.38 -13.76 -3.32
CA ALA A 21 -24.97 -12.91 -2.28
C ALA A 21 -24.29 -13.12 -0.92
N VAL A 22 -24.02 -14.37 -0.53
CA VAL A 22 -23.30 -14.72 0.70
C VAL A 22 -21.88 -14.15 0.68
N ASN A 23 -21.14 -14.36 -0.41
CA ASN A 23 -19.78 -13.83 -0.59
C ASN A 23 -19.73 -12.30 -0.49
N ARG A 24 -20.71 -11.61 -1.08
CA ARG A 24 -20.80 -10.13 -0.98
C ARG A 24 -21.04 -9.66 0.45
N ARG A 25 -21.90 -10.35 1.23
CA ARG A 25 -22.16 -10.02 2.63
C ARG A 25 -20.93 -10.27 3.50
N PHE A 26 -20.30 -11.43 3.35
CA PHE A 26 -19.08 -11.78 4.06
C PHE A 26 -17.93 -10.82 3.71
N GLY A 27 -17.75 -10.53 2.41
CA GLY A 27 -16.77 -9.57 1.93
C GLY A 27 -16.97 -8.17 2.51
N ARG A 28 -18.23 -7.71 2.63
CA ARG A 28 -18.55 -6.45 3.32
C ARG A 28 -18.14 -6.48 4.80
N GLY A 29 -18.39 -7.57 5.51
CA GLY A 29 -17.98 -7.75 6.90
C GLY A 29 -16.46 -7.64 7.05
N LEU A 30 -15.71 -8.35 6.21
CA LEU A 30 -14.24 -8.28 6.18
C LEU A 30 -13.74 -6.87 5.84
N SER A 31 -14.34 -6.19 4.86
CA SER A 31 -13.95 -4.81 4.54
C SER A 31 -14.19 -3.84 5.72
N ILE A 32 -15.31 -3.97 6.44
CA ILE A 32 -15.58 -3.15 7.62
C ILE A 32 -14.55 -3.43 8.71
N ALA A 33 -14.29 -4.71 9.03
CA ALA A 33 -13.28 -5.08 10.01
C ALA A 33 -11.89 -4.51 9.65
N GLY A 34 -11.51 -4.64 8.39
CA GLY A 34 -10.26 -4.10 7.87
C GLY A 34 -10.15 -2.57 7.99
N VAL A 35 -11.20 -1.83 7.62
CA VAL A 35 -11.23 -0.36 7.78
C VAL A 35 -11.17 0.04 9.26
N THR A 36 -11.88 -0.66 10.14
CA THR A 36 -11.83 -0.43 11.59
C THR A 36 -10.42 -0.66 12.13
N LEU A 37 -9.71 -1.70 11.68
CA LEU A 37 -8.33 -1.95 12.07
C LEU A 37 -7.38 -0.85 11.58
N VAL A 38 -7.54 -0.35 10.35
CA VAL A 38 -6.76 0.81 9.87
C VAL A 38 -7.03 2.04 10.74
N ALA A 39 -8.30 2.32 11.08
CA ALA A 39 -8.64 3.44 11.95
C ALA A 39 -8.02 3.30 13.36
N LEU A 40 -8.04 2.08 13.92
CA LEU A 40 -7.39 1.77 15.19
C LEU A 40 -5.86 1.95 15.11
N CYS A 41 -5.23 1.52 14.02
CA CYS A 41 -3.80 1.73 13.78
C CYS A 41 -3.45 3.22 13.81
N LEU A 42 -4.23 4.06 13.10
CA LEU A 42 -4.03 5.50 13.12
C LEU A 42 -4.24 6.07 14.52
N ALA A 43 -5.28 5.63 15.24
CA ALA A 43 -5.52 6.05 16.61
C ALA A 43 -4.35 5.69 17.56
N VAL A 44 -3.73 4.52 17.39
CA VAL A 44 -2.53 4.12 18.15
C VAL A 44 -1.33 4.99 17.79
N LEU A 45 -1.10 5.27 16.49
CA LEU A 45 0.00 6.12 16.04
C LEU A 45 -0.09 7.55 16.58
N PHE A 46 -1.25 8.18 16.42
CA PHE A 46 -1.48 9.54 16.90
C PHE A 46 -1.61 9.59 18.42
N GLY A 47 -2.35 8.66 19.03
CA GLY A 47 -2.56 8.58 20.47
C GLY A 47 -1.27 8.32 21.24
N GLY A 48 -0.44 7.38 20.77
CA GLY A 48 0.87 7.12 21.36
C GLY A 48 1.79 8.35 21.27
N GLY A 49 1.80 9.04 20.14
CA GLY A 49 2.54 10.29 19.98
C GLY A 49 2.09 11.40 20.93
N LEU A 50 0.77 11.56 21.10
CA LEU A 50 0.20 12.52 22.06
C LEU A 50 0.56 12.15 23.51
N VAL A 51 0.55 10.86 23.86
CA VAL A 51 0.97 10.39 25.19
C VAL A 51 2.44 10.71 25.45
N LEU A 52 3.33 10.42 24.49
CA LEU A 52 4.76 10.74 24.64
C LEU A 52 5.00 12.25 24.76
N THR A 53 4.30 13.04 23.95
CA THR A 53 4.35 14.50 24.04
C THR A 53 3.90 15.00 25.41
N TRP A 54 2.82 14.42 25.95
CA TRP A 54 2.33 14.75 27.28
C TRP A 54 3.32 14.35 28.39
N VAL A 55 3.93 13.16 28.29
CA VAL A 55 4.97 12.71 29.24
C VAL A 55 6.14 13.69 29.23
N ASP A 56 6.66 14.03 28.06
CA ASP A 56 7.80 14.94 27.90
C ASP A 56 7.52 16.32 28.53
N GLN A 57 6.32 16.88 28.28
CA GLN A 57 5.88 18.13 28.91
C GLN A 57 5.84 18.05 30.44
N ARG A 58 5.48 16.90 31.03
CA ARG A 58 5.47 16.71 32.49
C ARG A 58 6.87 16.62 33.07
N VAL A 59 7.78 15.96 32.36
CA VAL A 59 9.19 15.88 32.75
C VAL A 59 9.84 17.26 32.68
N ALA A 60 9.59 18.01 31.61
CA ALA A 60 10.05 19.41 31.47
C ALA A 60 9.52 20.33 32.58
N ALA A 61 8.31 20.05 33.11
CA ALA A 61 7.73 20.76 34.25
C ALA A 61 8.31 20.34 35.63
N GLY A 62 9.34 19.50 35.66
CA GLY A 62 10.04 19.08 36.88
C GLY A 62 9.44 17.86 37.58
N VAL A 63 8.49 17.15 36.96
CA VAL A 63 8.02 15.86 37.48
C VAL A 63 9.07 14.80 37.14
N GLY A 64 9.57 14.08 38.15
CA GLY A 64 10.65 13.08 37.95
C GLY A 64 10.31 12.05 36.86
N ARG A 65 11.27 11.85 35.93
CA ARG A 65 11.14 10.99 34.74
C ARG A 65 10.74 9.55 35.06
N ASP A 66 11.34 9.01 36.13
CA ASP A 66 11.11 7.64 36.64
C ASP A 66 9.63 7.30 36.87
N ARG A 67 8.78 8.31 37.11
CA ARG A 67 7.34 8.12 37.31
C ARG A 67 6.59 7.76 36.03
N PHE A 68 7.16 8.08 34.87
CA PHE A 68 6.53 7.90 33.57
C PHE A 68 7.23 6.88 32.68
N ASP A 69 8.39 6.34 33.07
CA ASP A 69 9.16 5.38 32.27
C ASP A 69 8.33 4.18 31.81
N GLY A 70 7.49 3.63 32.69
CA GLY A 70 6.58 2.54 32.34
C GLY A 70 5.55 2.93 31.27
N LEU A 71 4.96 4.13 31.38
CA LEU A 71 3.99 4.63 30.41
C LEU A 71 4.64 4.95 29.07
N ALA A 72 5.80 5.62 29.09
CA ALA A 72 6.58 5.93 27.90
C ALA A 72 7.04 4.65 27.19
N GLY A 73 7.51 3.65 27.94
CA GLY A 73 7.89 2.34 27.41
C GLY A 73 6.73 1.60 26.75
N ILE A 74 5.53 1.60 27.37
CA ILE A 74 4.32 1.01 26.77
C ILE A 74 3.93 1.76 25.49
N ALA A 75 3.93 3.09 25.51
CA ALA A 75 3.61 3.91 24.35
C ALA A 75 4.58 3.63 23.20
N MET A 76 5.88 3.60 23.49
CA MET A 76 6.91 3.30 22.50
C MET A 76 6.85 1.89 21.93
N GLY A 77 6.73 0.87 22.79
CA GLY A 77 6.56 -0.51 22.34
C GLY A 77 5.31 -0.68 21.48
N SER A 78 4.22 0.01 21.85
CA SER A 78 2.99 0.04 21.08
C SER A 78 3.18 0.68 19.71
N LEU A 79 3.82 1.85 19.62
CA LEU A 79 4.07 2.56 18.36
C LEU A 79 5.00 1.78 17.41
N ALA A 80 5.98 1.06 17.96
CA ALA A 80 6.93 0.30 17.15
C ALA A 80 6.29 -0.95 16.53
N ALA A 81 5.52 -1.74 17.29
CA ALA A 81 5.07 -3.07 16.85
C ALA A 81 3.60 -3.14 16.44
N LEU A 82 2.69 -2.48 17.18
CA LEU A 82 1.25 -2.66 16.97
C LEU A 82 0.77 -2.18 15.60
N PRO A 83 1.20 -1.02 15.06
CA PRO A 83 0.74 -0.58 13.75
C PRO A 83 1.02 -1.60 12.65
N ALA A 84 2.24 -2.17 12.60
CA ALA A 84 2.59 -3.20 11.62
C ALA A 84 1.70 -4.44 11.74
N ILE A 85 1.47 -4.93 12.97
CA ILE A 85 0.62 -6.10 13.23
C ILE A 85 -0.84 -5.79 12.84
N ILE A 86 -1.39 -4.66 13.28
CA ILE A 86 -2.76 -4.25 12.98
C ILE A 86 -2.96 -4.08 11.47
N LEU A 87 -2.01 -3.46 10.77
CA LEU A 87 -2.07 -3.28 9.32
C LEU A 87 -1.98 -4.62 8.57
N LEU A 88 -1.21 -5.59 9.06
CA LEU A 88 -1.18 -6.94 8.48
C LEU A 88 -2.56 -7.60 8.59
N PHE A 89 -3.18 -7.59 9.76
CA PHE A 89 -4.55 -8.10 9.92
C PHE A 89 -5.56 -7.31 9.09
N ALA A 90 -5.43 -5.99 9.04
CA ALA A 90 -6.28 -5.15 8.20
C ALA A 90 -6.18 -5.55 6.73
N MET A 91 -4.97 -5.79 6.21
CA MET A 91 -4.74 -6.25 4.84
C MET A 91 -5.35 -7.63 4.58
N CYS A 92 -5.18 -8.56 5.52
CA CYS A 92 -5.81 -9.89 5.48
C CYS A 92 -7.34 -9.83 5.49
N CYS A 93 -7.97 -8.75 5.98
CA CYS A 93 -9.40 -8.54 5.87
C CYS A 93 -9.78 -7.76 4.60
N LEU A 94 -9.08 -6.68 4.28
CA LEU A 94 -9.40 -5.76 3.19
C LEU A 94 -9.25 -6.42 1.81
N ILE A 95 -8.15 -7.13 1.56
CA ILE A 95 -7.88 -7.74 0.25
C ILE A 95 -8.95 -8.78 -0.10
N PRO A 96 -9.13 -9.87 0.68
CA PRO A 96 -10.15 -10.86 0.35
C PRO A 96 -11.56 -10.30 0.49
N GLY A 97 -11.79 -9.39 1.45
CA GLY A 97 -13.08 -8.72 1.60
C GLY A 97 -13.50 -7.99 0.32
N GLU A 98 -12.57 -7.25 -0.29
CA GLU A 98 -12.84 -6.55 -1.53
C GLU A 98 -12.94 -7.47 -2.74
N GLN A 99 -12.10 -8.51 -2.81
CA GLN A 99 -12.18 -9.54 -3.86
C GLN A 99 -13.54 -10.24 -3.85
N LEU A 100 -14.02 -10.67 -2.68
CA LEU A 100 -15.32 -11.32 -2.53
C LEU A 100 -16.51 -10.38 -2.78
N ARG A 101 -16.35 -9.09 -2.48
CA ARG A 101 -17.41 -8.09 -2.70
C ARG A 101 -17.59 -7.74 -4.18
N ARG A 102 -16.52 -7.79 -4.97
CA ARG A 102 -16.48 -7.23 -6.33
C ARG A 102 -16.17 -8.24 -7.42
N GLY A 103 -15.93 -9.49 -7.03
CA GLY A 103 -15.35 -10.46 -7.91
C GLY A 103 -15.64 -11.88 -7.48
N TRP A 104 -14.85 -12.77 -8.04
CA TRP A 104 -14.87 -14.18 -7.74
C TRP A 104 -13.43 -14.72 -7.75
N MET A 105 -13.28 -15.89 -7.12
CA MET A 105 -12.04 -16.65 -7.11
C MET A 105 -12.40 -18.09 -7.45
N ALA A 106 -11.70 -18.70 -8.40
CA ALA A 106 -11.87 -20.10 -8.70
C ALA A 106 -10.53 -20.76 -9.05
N PRO A 107 -10.44 -22.10 -8.94
CA PRO A 107 -9.30 -22.85 -9.44
C PRO A 107 -9.08 -22.55 -10.93
N SER A 108 -7.82 -22.42 -11.33
CA SER A 108 -7.50 -22.21 -12.74
C SER A 108 -7.86 -23.44 -13.58
N SER A 109 -8.68 -23.25 -14.61
CA SER A 109 -9.02 -24.34 -15.55
C SER A 109 -7.85 -24.75 -16.44
N THR A 110 -6.78 -23.95 -16.51
CA THR A 110 -5.60 -24.22 -17.33
C THR A 110 -4.58 -25.13 -16.66
N LEU A 111 -4.75 -25.51 -15.39
CA LEU A 111 -3.82 -26.30 -14.56
C LEU A 111 -3.25 -27.60 -15.19
N GLN A 112 -3.82 -28.12 -16.28
CA GLN A 112 -3.52 -29.48 -16.75
C GLN A 112 -2.44 -29.62 -17.83
N LYS A 113 -1.85 -28.55 -18.40
CA LYS A 113 -1.07 -28.71 -19.66
C LYS A 113 0.28 -27.99 -19.81
N ALA A 114 0.85 -27.33 -18.80
CA ALA A 114 2.14 -26.63 -18.95
C ALA A 114 3.23 -27.12 -17.96
N PRO A 115 4.51 -27.12 -18.37
CA PRO A 115 5.64 -27.64 -17.58
C PRO A 115 6.14 -26.71 -16.45
N LEU A 116 5.70 -25.44 -16.42
CA LEU A 116 5.95 -24.52 -15.29
C LEU A 116 4.68 -24.40 -14.47
N SER A 117 4.79 -24.40 -13.13
CA SER A 117 3.65 -24.32 -12.22
C SER A 117 2.75 -23.16 -12.62
N MET A 118 1.56 -23.48 -13.13
CA MET A 118 0.55 -22.48 -13.44
C MET A 118 -0.26 -22.20 -12.19
N ALA A 119 -0.70 -20.95 -12.07
CA ALA A 119 -1.48 -20.45 -10.96
C ALA A 119 -2.58 -21.43 -10.55
N SER A 120 -2.59 -21.81 -9.28
CA SER A 120 -3.63 -22.66 -8.70
C SER A 120 -4.99 -21.98 -8.68
N MET A 121 -5.03 -20.65 -8.57
CA MET A 121 -6.23 -19.84 -8.44
C MET A 121 -6.19 -18.65 -9.39
N VAL A 122 -7.32 -18.35 -10.00
CA VAL A 122 -7.58 -17.12 -10.75
C VAL A 122 -8.61 -16.30 -9.97
N SER A 123 -8.34 -15.02 -9.84
CA SER A 123 -9.28 -14.04 -9.30
C SER A 123 -9.62 -13.01 -10.35
N GLU A 124 -10.90 -12.74 -10.53
CA GLU A 124 -11.40 -11.62 -11.32
C GLU A 124 -12.26 -10.74 -10.44
N PHE A 125 -12.07 -9.43 -10.56
CA PHE A 125 -12.79 -8.44 -9.79
C PHE A 125 -13.11 -7.21 -10.63
N ARG A 126 -14.26 -6.61 -10.35
CA ARG A 126 -14.65 -5.34 -10.95
C ARG A 126 -13.66 -4.26 -10.55
N VAL A 127 -12.97 -3.69 -11.54
CA VAL A 127 -12.01 -2.60 -11.39
C VAL A 127 -12.65 -1.43 -10.62
N LEU A 128 -11.91 -0.88 -9.66
CA LEU A 128 -12.32 0.27 -8.88
C LEU A 128 -12.63 1.46 -9.81
N GLY A 129 -13.73 2.18 -9.53
CA GLY A 129 -14.05 3.42 -10.25
C GLY A 129 -12.97 4.48 -10.08
N PHE A 130 -12.83 5.40 -11.04
CA PHE A 130 -11.80 6.44 -11.00
C PHE A 130 -11.85 7.29 -9.71
N GLY A 131 -13.05 7.77 -9.35
CA GLY A 131 -13.21 8.63 -8.16
C GLY A 131 -12.78 7.95 -6.86
N TRP A 132 -13.10 6.66 -6.69
CA TRP A 132 -12.65 5.93 -5.51
C TRP A 132 -11.14 5.69 -5.50
N HIS A 133 -10.54 5.43 -6.66
CA HIS A 133 -9.09 5.26 -6.78
C HIS A 133 -8.39 6.55 -6.36
N LEU A 134 -8.83 7.68 -6.90
CA LEU A 134 -8.30 9.00 -6.58
C LEU A 134 -8.50 9.36 -5.10
N LEU A 135 -9.67 9.07 -4.54
CA LEU A 135 -9.95 9.30 -3.12
C LEU A 135 -8.95 8.58 -2.23
N TRP A 136 -8.73 7.27 -2.46
CA TRP A 136 -7.79 6.49 -1.65
C TRP A 136 -6.34 6.91 -1.85
N SER A 137 -5.93 7.25 -3.08
CA SER A 137 -4.62 7.84 -3.34
C SER A 137 -4.43 9.17 -2.60
N THR A 138 -5.47 10.01 -2.53
CA THR A 138 -5.42 11.29 -1.83
C THR A 138 -5.32 11.09 -0.32
N ILE A 139 -6.10 10.17 0.26
CA ILE A 139 -6.02 9.82 1.68
C ILE A 139 -4.61 9.31 2.01
N GLY A 140 -4.06 8.41 1.20
CA GLY A 140 -2.69 7.90 1.39
C GLY A 140 -1.64 9.02 1.33
N LEU A 141 -1.79 9.95 0.39
CA LEU A 141 -0.90 11.12 0.27
C LEU A 141 -0.97 12.02 1.50
N VAL A 142 -2.18 12.30 2.01
CA VAL A 142 -2.37 13.10 3.23
C VAL A 142 -1.73 12.41 4.42
N VAL A 143 -1.98 11.10 4.61
CA VAL A 143 -1.38 10.33 5.71
C VAL A 143 0.15 10.35 5.61
N SER A 144 0.71 10.14 4.42
CA SER A 144 2.15 10.21 4.19
C SER A 144 2.73 11.60 4.46
N ALA A 145 2.06 12.66 3.98
CA ALA A 145 2.49 14.03 4.20
C ALA A 145 2.44 14.41 5.69
N LEU A 146 1.46 13.91 6.45
CA LEU A 146 1.41 14.12 7.90
C LEU A 146 2.52 13.35 8.62
N LEU A 147 2.70 12.07 8.32
CA LEU A 147 3.64 11.22 9.05
C LEU A 147 5.11 11.47 8.68
N SER A 148 5.41 11.82 7.43
CA SER A 148 6.77 12.14 6.99
C SER A 148 7.04 13.64 6.93
N GLY A 149 6.07 14.42 6.44
CA GLY A 149 6.27 15.86 6.25
C GLY A 149 6.35 16.62 7.57
N ILE A 150 5.61 16.23 8.61
CA ILE A 150 5.70 16.88 9.92
C ILE A 150 7.11 16.70 10.54
N PRO A 151 7.67 15.48 10.67
CA PRO A 151 9.06 15.32 11.10
C PRO A 151 10.07 16.10 10.26
N VAL A 152 9.92 16.08 8.93
CA VAL A 152 10.84 16.80 8.04
C VAL A 152 10.82 18.30 8.35
N VAL A 153 9.63 18.90 8.50
CA VAL A 153 9.49 20.32 8.85
C VAL A 153 10.00 20.60 10.26
N SER A 154 9.83 19.66 11.20
CA SER A 154 10.31 19.85 12.57
C SER A 154 11.82 19.94 12.65
N TRP A 155 12.57 19.19 11.83
CA TRP A 155 14.04 19.30 11.81
C TRP A 155 14.53 20.72 11.50
N PHE A 156 13.85 21.44 10.60
CA PHE A 156 14.23 22.83 10.27
C PHE A 156 13.77 23.86 11.29
N THR A 157 12.71 23.57 12.03
CA THR A 157 12.05 24.55 12.92
C THR A 157 12.35 24.31 14.39
N GLY A 158 12.86 23.14 14.76
CA GLY A 158 12.92 22.68 16.15
C GLY A 158 11.54 22.50 16.79
N ALA A 159 10.47 22.47 15.99
CA ALA A 159 9.10 22.30 16.47
C ALA A 159 8.80 20.82 16.81
N TRP A 160 7.60 20.55 17.30
CA TRP A 160 7.11 19.18 17.43
C TRP A 160 7.10 18.46 16.06
N PRO A 161 7.48 17.17 15.96
CA PRO A 161 7.79 16.22 17.04
C PRO A 161 9.22 16.23 17.59
N GLU A 162 10.14 17.02 17.03
CA GLU A 162 11.56 17.03 17.43
C GLU A 162 11.79 17.41 18.89
N THR A 163 10.87 18.17 19.49
CA THR A 163 10.95 18.53 20.91
C THR A 163 10.71 17.36 21.86
N VAL A 164 10.12 16.26 21.38
CA VAL A 164 9.87 15.06 22.21
C VAL A 164 11.18 14.29 22.31
N SER A 165 11.69 14.04 23.53
CA SER A 165 13.05 13.53 23.74
C SER A 165 13.45 12.40 22.78
N ASP A 166 14.63 12.53 22.17
CA ASP A 166 15.19 11.59 21.17
C ASP A 166 15.34 10.15 21.68
N ASP A 167 15.40 9.96 23.00
CA ASP A 167 15.41 8.65 23.67
C ASP A 167 14.27 7.73 23.20
N TYR A 168 13.20 8.31 22.65
CA TYR A 168 12.03 7.60 22.14
C TYR A 168 12.08 7.30 20.64
N GLY A 169 12.98 7.88 19.82
CA GLY A 169 13.03 7.60 18.37
C GLY A 169 11.70 7.85 17.63
N PHE A 170 10.84 8.72 18.19
CA PHE A 170 9.46 8.91 17.78
C PHE A 170 9.33 9.43 16.34
N SER A 171 10.12 10.45 15.98
CA SER A 171 10.22 11.00 14.62
C SER A 171 10.62 9.94 13.60
N GLY A 172 11.53 9.03 13.97
CA GLY A 172 11.98 7.92 13.12
C GLY A 172 10.86 6.93 12.79
N LEU A 173 10.04 6.55 13.77
CA LEU A 173 8.88 5.67 13.54
C LEU A 173 7.85 6.33 12.61
N TRP A 174 7.57 7.60 12.83
CA TRP A 174 6.67 8.37 11.97
C TRP A 174 7.18 8.45 10.52
N MET A 175 8.49 8.68 10.34
CA MET A 175 9.13 8.63 9.03
C MET A 175 9.00 7.26 8.36
N ILE A 176 9.18 6.16 9.08
CA ILE A 176 9.02 4.80 8.53
C ILE A 176 7.59 4.59 8.03
N TYR A 177 6.58 4.85 8.87
CA TYR A 177 5.18 4.63 8.49
C TYR A 177 4.72 5.60 7.40
N GLY A 178 5.16 6.86 7.44
CA GLY A 178 4.88 7.85 6.41
C GLY A 178 5.51 7.50 5.05
N SER A 179 6.70 6.90 5.07
CA SER A 179 7.39 6.41 3.85
C SER A 179 6.67 5.21 3.25
N ILE A 180 6.24 4.26 4.09
CA ILE A 180 5.40 3.12 3.64
C ILE A 180 4.09 3.63 3.03
N ALA A 181 3.44 4.59 3.68
CA ALA A 181 2.22 5.23 3.16
C ALA A 181 2.48 5.92 1.82
N LEU A 182 3.64 6.57 1.63
CA LEU A 182 4.03 7.15 0.34
C LEU A 182 4.19 6.08 -0.73
N GLY A 183 4.89 5.00 -0.43
CA GLY A 183 5.05 3.85 -1.33
C GLY A 183 3.71 3.30 -1.82
N ILE A 184 2.78 3.03 -0.90
CA ILE A 184 1.43 2.56 -1.23
C ILE A 184 0.69 3.57 -2.10
N THR A 185 0.84 4.86 -1.81
CA THR A 185 0.23 5.96 -2.56
C THR A 185 0.75 6.03 -3.99
N ILE A 186 2.07 5.98 -4.19
CA ILE A 186 2.69 6.00 -5.51
C ILE A 186 2.35 4.73 -6.30
N ALA A 187 2.36 3.55 -5.68
CA ALA A 187 1.88 2.32 -6.32
C ALA A 187 0.40 2.44 -6.74
N SER A 188 -0.42 3.10 -5.93
CA SER A 188 -1.82 3.39 -6.28
C SER A 188 -1.91 4.33 -7.48
N PHE A 189 -1.12 5.40 -7.55
CA PHE A 189 -1.06 6.26 -8.73
C PHE A 189 -0.56 5.52 -9.98
N ALA A 190 0.47 4.68 -9.86
CA ALA A 190 0.95 3.84 -10.96
C ALA A 190 -0.15 2.88 -11.46
N SER A 191 -0.94 2.30 -10.55
CA SER A 191 -2.12 1.49 -10.88
C SER A 191 -3.20 2.31 -11.63
N LEU A 192 -3.37 3.58 -11.28
CA LEU A 192 -4.29 4.48 -11.99
C LEU A 192 -3.78 4.79 -13.40
N ILE A 193 -2.48 5.06 -13.54
CA ILE A 193 -1.82 5.26 -14.84
C ILE A 193 -1.94 3.99 -15.71
N LYS A 194 -1.70 2.80 -15.13
CA LYS A 194 -1.93 1.51 -15.79
C LYS A 194 -3.35 1.43 -16.36
N LYS A 195 -4.36 1.77 -15.54
CA LYS A 195 -5.76 1.77 -15.96
C LYS A 195 -6.01 2.68 -17.16
N PHE A 196 -5.47 3.90 -17.16
CA PHE A 196 -5.59 4.81 -18.30
C PHE A 196 -4.86 4.31 -19.54
N GLY A 197 -3.63 3.82 -19.38
CA GLY A 197 -2.84 3.26 -20.48
C GLY A 197 -3.55 2.07 -21.13
N TRP A 198 -4.10 1.17 -20.32
CA TRP A 198 -4.87 0.03 -20.81
C TRP A 198 -6.17 0.47 -21.49
N LEU A 199 -6.97 1.36 -20.89
CA LEU A 199 -8.22 1.85 -21.50
C LEU A 199 -7.98 2.57 -22.84
N ARG A 200 -6.88 3.33 -22.95
CA ARG A 200 -6.47 3.93 -24.21
C ARG A 200 -6.22 2.87 -25.28
N GLN A 201 -5.49 1.81 -24.94
CA GLN A 201 -5.20 0.72 -25.87
C GLN A 201 -6.43 -0.10 -26.22
N TYR A 202 -7.35 -0.29 -25.27
CA TYR A 202 -8.63 -0.95 -25.52
C TYR A 202 -9.48 -0.18 -26.53
N ARG A 203 -9.51 1.17 -26.46
CA ARG A 203 -10.19 2.00 -27.47
C ARG A 203 -9.60 1.87 -28.87
N ILE A 204 -8.30 1.61 -28.97
CA ILE A 204 -7.59 1.50 -30.26
C ILE A 204 -7.74 0.08 -30.85
N ARG A 205 -7.64 -0.95 -30.01
CA ARG A 205 -7.55 -2.36 -30.43
C ARG A 205 -8.86 -3.13 -30.29
N GLY A 206 -9.81 -2.64 -29.50
CA GLY A 206 -11.02 -3.35 -29.15
C GLY A 206 -10.72 -4.69 -28.48
N GLU A 207 -11.43 -5.74 -28.90
CA GLU A 207 -11.29 -7.10 -28.38
C GLU A 207 -9.91 -7.70 -28.65
N ALA A 208 -9.23 -7.31 -29.72
CA ALA A 208 -7.87 -7.79 -30.06
C ALA A 208 -6.80 -7.41 -29.01
N ILE A 209 -7.15 -6.65 -27.97
CA ILE A 209 -6.24 -6.43 -26.83
C ILE A 209 -5.90 -7.75 -26.11
N SER A 210 -6.80 -8.75 -26.12
CA SER A 210 -6.57 -10.06 -25.48
C SER A 210 -5.47 -10.88 -26.15
N ASP A 211 -5.20 -10.60 -27.43
CA ASP A 211 -4.11 -11.22 -28.16
C ASP A 211 -2.76 -10.79 -27.58
N GLY A 212 -2.72 -9.63 -26.92
CA GLY A 212 -1.55 -9.04 -26.31
C GLY A 212 -0.74 -8.19 -27.29
N GLY A 213 0.50 -7.91 -26.92
CA GLY A 213 1.44 -7.12 -27.74
C GLY A 213 2.81 -7.80 -27.88
N PRO A 214 3.75 -7.13 -28.56
CA PRO A 214 5.13 -7.61 -28.66
C PRO A 214 5.72 -7.93 -27.28
N GLY A 215 6.31 -9.11 -27.14
CA GLY A 215 6.87 -9.59 -25.87
C GLY A 215 5.81 -10.02 -24.84
N LYS A 216 4.63 -10.47 -25.26
CA LYS A 216 3.51 -10.91 -24.40
C LYS A 216 3.97 -11.75 -23.20
N THR A 217 4.75 -12.80 -23.43
CA THR A 217 5.21 -13.72 -22.36
C THR A 217 6.01 -12.97 -21.28
N PHE A 218 6.92 -12.09 -21.69
CA PHE A 218 7.68 -11.25 -20.78
C PHE A 218 6.76 -10.32 -20.00
N TRP A 219 5.88 -9.58 -20.67
CA TRP A 219 4.99 -8.62 -20.00
C TRP A 219 3.97 -9.29 -19.08
N ARG A 220 3.51 -10.49 -19.42
CA ARG A 220 2.65 -11.30 -18.54
C ARG A 220 3.43 -11.77 -17.31
N TRP A 221 4.67 -12.22 -17.46
CA TRP A 221 5.49 -12.56 -16.30
C TRP A 221 5.75 -11.34 -15.41
N VAL A 222 6.21 -10.23 -16.00
CA VAL A 222 6.61 -9.02 -15.27
C VAL A 222 5.43 -8.30 -14.62
N ASN A 223 4.38 -7.96 -15.40
CA ASN A 223 3.32 -7.08 -14.92
C ASN A 223 2.07 -7.80 -14.43
N TYR A 224 1.79 -9.01 -14.93
CA TYR A 224 0.58 -9.73 -14.55
C TYR A 224 0.82 -10.64 -13.35
N ARG A 225 1.88 -11.47 -13.39
CA ARG A 225 2.23 -12.38 -12.30
C ARG A 225 2.95 -11.70 -11.15
N TRP A 226 4.11 -11.10 -11.44
CA TRP A 226 4.92 -10.47 -10.39
C TRP A 226 4.47 -9.07 -10.03
N ARG A 227 3.70 -8.41 -10.92
CA ARG A 227 3.22 -7.02 -10.74
C ARG A 227 4.37 -6.06 -10.42
N PHE A 228 5.50 -6.22 -11.12
CA PHE A 228 6.70 -5.40 -10.91
C PHE A 228 6.40 -3.91 -11.06
N ASP A 229 5.42 -3.52 -11.88
CA ASP A 229 4.99 -2.13 -11.98
C ASP A 229 4.57 -1.54 -10.62
N LEU A 230 3.87 -2.30 -9.78
CA LEU A 230 3.44 -1.87 -8.45
C LEU A 230 4.58 -1.97 -7.43
N TRP A 231 5.41 -3.03 -7.49
CA TRP A 231 6.55 -3.18 -6.60
C TRP A 231 7.59 -2.08 -6.81
N LEU A 232 7.98 -1.81 -8.07
CA LEU A 232 8.95 -0.77 -8.39
C LEU A 232 8.43 0.62 -7.98
N SER A 233 7.17 0.92 -8.28
CA SER A 233 6.54 2.18 -7.87
C SER A 233 6.41 2.31 -6.35
N GLY A 234 6.06 1.22 -5.67
CA GLY A 234 5.89 1.17 -4.23
C GLY A 234 7.21 1.34 -3.50
N VAL A 235 8.20 0.50 -3.81
CA VAL A 235 9.55 0.58 -3.23
C VAL A 235 10.18 1.93 -3.55
N GLY A 236 10.06 2.41 -4.79
CA GLY A 236 10.55 3.74 -5.17
C GLY A 236 9.91 4.85 -4.33
N GLY A 237 8.62 4.78 -4.05
CA GLY A 237 7.96 5.72 -3.15
C GLY A 237 8.38 5.63 -1.69
N VAL A 238 8.70 4.43 -1.19
CA VAL A 238 9.29 4.27 0.15
C VAL A 238 10.65 4.95 0.21
N LEU A 239 11.53 4.73 -0.79
CA LEU A 239 12.84 5.36 -0.84
C LEU A 239 12.74 6.89 -0.90
N LEU A 240 11.78 7.43 -1.67
CA LEU A 240 11.51 8.87 -1.72
C LEU A 240 11.02 9.44 -0.40
N GLY A 241 10.17 8.70 0.31
CA GLY A 241 9.66 9.14 1.62
C GLY A 241 10.74 9.09 2.70
N PHE A 242 11.64 8.12 2.59
CA PHE A 242 12.71 7.90 3.55
C PHE A 242 13.95 8.76 3.26
N SER A 243 14.17 9.21 2.01
CA SER A 243 15.38 9.96 1.66
C SER A 243 15.66 11.19 2.53
N PRO A 244 14.67 11.97 3.03
CA PRO A 244 14.95 13.09 3.91
C PRO A 244 15.63 12.72 5.22
N THR A 245 15.50 11.48 5.73
CA THR A 245 16.14 11.08 6.99
C THR A 245 17.66 11.12 6.92
N VAL A 246 18.25 11.04 5.72
CA VAL A 246 19.70 11.21 5.53
C VAL A 246 20.14 12.62 5.93
N LEU A 247 19.25 13.59 5.85
CA LEU A 247 19.55 14.99 6.17
C LEU A 247 19.21 15.36 7.62
N SER A 248 18.62 14.47 8.42
CA SER A 248 18.02 14.85 9.72
C SER A 248 19.03 15.45 10.70
N GLU A 249 20.26 14.92 10.74
CA GLU A 249 21.33 15.43 11.61
C GLU A 249 22.08 16.62 10.99
N ALA A 250 21.98 16.80 9.67
CA ALA A 250 22.67 17.84 8.93
C ALA A 250 21.88 19.16 8.85
N VAL A 251 20.58 19.14 9.17
CA VAL A 251 19.69 20.30 9.13
C VAL A 251 19.18 20.65 10.53
N GLY A 252 18.78 21.91 10.73
CA GLY A 252 18.21 22.37 11.99
C GLY A 252 19.13 23.24 12.85
N PRO A 253 18.80 23.44 14.14
CA PRO A 253 19.50 24.38 15.03
C PRO A 253 20.99 24.09 15.23
N TYR A 254 21.39 22.83 15.10
CA TYR A 254 22.77 22.36 15.23
C TYR A 254 23.40 21.95 13.90
N GLY A 255 22.67 22.10 12.79
CA GLY A 255 23.16 21.79 11.45
C GLY A 255 24.25 22.75 10.99
N SER A 256 25.09 22.30 10.06
CA SER A 256 26.11 23.13 9.43
C SER A 256 26.12 22.93 7.92
N VAL A 257 26.62 23.94 7.18
CA VAL A 257 26.78 23.83 5.72
C VAL A 257 27.71 22.68 5.36
N ASP A 258 28.74 22.44 6.16
CA ASP A 258 29.69 21.34 5.95
C ASP A 258 29.00 19.99 6.13
N ALA A 259 28.22 19.80 7.21
CA ALA A 259 27.44 18.58 7.42
C ALA A 259 26.42 18.35 6.30
N LEU A 260 25.71 19.39 5.88
CA LEU A 260 24.76 19.30 4.76
C LEU A 260 25.46 18.91 3.47
N SER A 261 26.64 19.48 3.19
CA SER A 261 27.41 19.15 1.98
C SER A 261 27.90 17.70 1.98
N ALA A 262 28.16 17.13 3.16
CA ALA A 262 28.59 15.75 3.32
C ALA A 262 27.45 14.75 3.10
N GLU A 263 26.23 15.06 3.59
CA GLU A 263 25.06 14.16 3.49
C GLU A 263 24.27 14.32 2.18
N LEU A 264 24.38 15.47 1.51
CA LEU A 264 23.66 15.76 0.27
C LEU A 264 23.87 14.71 -0.84
N PRO A 265 25.08 14.17 -1.09
CA PRO A 265 25.28 13.10 -2.06
C PRO A 265 24.45 11.85 -1.77
N ASP A 266 24.32 11.44 -0.50
CA ASP A 266 23.55 10.25 -0.13
C ASP A 266 22.05 10.48 -0.21
N PHE A 267 21.58 11.67 0.17
CA PHE A 267 20.22 12.10 -0.12
C PHE A 267 19.89 12.01 -1.62
N ILE A 268 20.75 12.55 -2.48
CA ILE A 268 20.57 12.53 -3.94
C ILE A 268 20.56 11.10 -4.48
N ARG A 269 21.48 10.23 -4.01
CA ARG A 269 21.52 8.82 -4.44
C ARG A 269 20.24 8.08 -4.05
N LEU A 270 19.77 8.26 -2.82
CA LEU A 270 18.58 7.58 -2.32
C LEU A 270 17.31 8.09 -3.00
N ALA A 271 17.13 9.41 -3.08
CA ALA A 271 16.01 10.03 -3.78
C ALA A 271 16.02 9.69 -5.28
N GLY A 272 17.19 9.77 -5.92
CA GLY A 272 17.37 9.44 -7.34
C GLY A 272 17.04 7.98 -7.64
N SER A 273 17.44 7.05 -6.76
CA SER A 273 17.04 5.63 -6.86
C SER A 273 15.54 5.47 -6.74
N GLY A 274 14.90 6.20 -5.82
CA GLY A 274 13.45 6.26 -5.70
C GLY A 274 12.76 6.73 -6.98
N VAL A 275 13.18 7.87 -7.55
CA VAL A 275 12.67 8.41 -8.82
C VAL A 275 12.85 7.42 -9.97
N LEU A 276 14.01 6.77 -10.06
CA LEU A 276 14.30 5.78 -11.09
C LEU A 276 13.34 4.59 -10.99
N LEU A 277 13.16 4.01 -9.80
CA LEU A 277 12.25 2.89 -9.59
C LEU A 277 10.79 3.26 -9.90
N VAL A 278 10.33 4.44 -9.46
CA VAL A 278 8.99 4.93 -9.80
C VAL A 278 8.83 5.07 -11.32
N SER A 279 9.83 5.62 -12.01
CA SER A 279 9.80 5.80 -13.45
C SER A 279 9.73 4.46 -14.20
N LEU A 280 10.53 3.47 -13.77
CA LEU A 280 10.48 2.11 -14.30
C LEU A 280 9.13 1.44 -14.03
N GLY A 281 8.56 1.63 -12.83
CA GLY A 281 7.25 1.13 -12.46
C GLY A 281 6.13 1.72 -13.33
N ILE A 282 6.16 3.03 -13.57
CA ILE A 282 5.21 3.72 -14.48
C ILE A 282 5.39 3.23 -15.92
N ALA A 283 6.62 3.07 -16.40
CA ALA A 283 6.89 2.53 -17.73
C ALA A 283 6.34 1.10 -17.87
N ALA A 284 6.54 0.26 -16.85
CA ALA A 284 5.98 -1.08 -16.79
C ALA A 284 4.43 -1.04 -16.78
N ALA A 285 3.82 -0.19 -15.96
CA ALA A 285 2.37 0.03 -15.91
C ALA A 285 1.77 0.41 -17.27
N LEU A 286 2.40 1.33 -18.01
CA LEU A 286 1.98 1.76 -19.35
C LEU A 286 2.09 0.64 -20.40
N ASN A 287 2.93 -0.37 -20.17
CA ASN A 287 3.10 -1.54 -21.03
C ASN A 287 2.25 -2.75 -20.60
N PHE A 288 1.41 -2.64 -19.56
CA PHE A 288 0.57 -3.75 -19.07
C PHE A 288 -0.32 -4.36 -20.15
N TRP A 289 -0.89 -3.56 -21.05
CA TRP A 289 -1.74 -4.05 -22.15
C TRP A 289 -1.05 -5.10 -23.02
N ARG A 290 0.28 -5.11 -23.11
CA ARG A 290 1.04 -6.10 -23.90
C ARG A 290 0.91 -7.52 -23.35
N ALA A 291 0.57 -7.67 -22.06
CA ALA A 291 0.31 -8.97 -21.46
C ALA A 291 -0.94 -9.65 -22.04
N GLY A 292 -1.87 -8.88 -22.62
CA GLY A 292 -3.14 -9.39 -23.13
C GLY A 292 -4.17 -9.74 -22.06
N GLU A 293 -3.93 -9.32 -20.82
CA GLU A 293 -4.80 -9.62 -19.69
C GLU A 293 -5.80 -8.51 -19.40
N PRO A 294 -7.02 -8.86 -18.94
CA PRO A 294 -7.99 -7.86 -18.53
C PRO A 294 -7.54 -7.12 -17.26
N LEU A 295 -7.96 -5.85 -17.14
CA LEU A 295 -7.84 -5.15 -15.88
C LEU A 295 -8.70 -5.83 -14.82
N GLY A 296 -8.15 -5.99 -13.62
CA GLY A 296 -8.89 -6.58 -12.50
C GLY A 296 -8.87 -8.11 -12.48
N SER A 297 -7.97 -8.77 -13.22
CA SER A 297 -7.66 -10.17 -13.00
C SER A 297 -6.31 -10.36 -12.30
N ALA A 298 -6.16 -11.50 -11.64
CA ALA A 298 -4.95 -11.90 -10.95
C ALA A 298 -4.81 -13.43 -10.98
N GLU A 299 -3.58 -13.89 -11.07
CA GLU A 299 -3.19 -15.29 -10.92
C GLU A 299 -2.38 -15.46 -9.63
N SER A 300 -2.56 -16.56 -8.92
CA SER A 300 -1.65 -16.91 -7.83
C SER A 300 -0.24 -17.17 -8.37
N ALA A 301 0.78 -16.71 -7.65
CA ALA A 301 2.13 -17.21 -7.82
C ALA A 301 2.15 -18.63 -7.27
N ALA A 302 2.56 -19.59 -8.11
CA ALA A 302 2.69 -21.00 -7.74
C ALA A 302 4.13 -21.31 -7.33
#